data_AF-A0A7X8IKP0-F1
#
_entry.id   AF-A0A7X8IKP0-F1
#
_cell.length_a   1.000
_cell.length_b   1.000
_cell.length_c   1.000
_cell.angle_alpha   90.00
_cell.angle_beta   90.00
_cell.angle_gamma   90.00
#
_symmetry.space_group_name_H-M   'P 1'
#
loop_
_entity.id
_entity.type
_entity.pdbx_description
1 polymer ?
#
loop_
_entity_poly.entity_id
_entity_poly.type
_entity_poly.pdbx_seq_one_letter_code
_entity_poly.pdbx_strand_id
1 'polypeptide(L)'
;MNKRWLTILLFISIAFNLAILGSFLYLHFIRPPYPRELRQQWQQRMSGPPNGQFRPDSHFMNSDSTRAHRREFEDAKKELMLELAKDPVDTAKINAIVDRSLAAQGKLERDLAEHLLRYRESMSPEEAKEHFTSRAQRMDRRRSDRRRNFPHTNTRRRR
;
A
#
# COMPACT_ATOMS: atom_id res chain seq x y z
N MET A 1 -2.06 -44.48 -30.81
CA MET A 1 -2.54 -43.08 -30.72
C MET A 1 -3.39 -42.77 -31.93
N ASN A 2 -4.62 -42.30 -31.74
CA ASN A 2 -5.57 -42.12 -32.84
C ASN A 2 -5.30 -40.78 -33.55
N LYS A 3 -5.15 -40.76 -34.89
CA LYS A 3 -4.78 -39.57 -35.67
C LYS A 3 -5.70 -38.37 -35.38
N ARG A 4 -6.96 -38.64 -35.06
CA ARG A 4 -7.97 -37.64 -34.67
C ARG A 4 -7.58 -36.85 -33.40
N TRP A 5 -6.98 -37.49 -32.41
CA TRP A 5 -6.53 -36.84 -31.19
C TRP A 5 -5.34 -35.92 -31.43
N LEU A 6 -4.42 -36.33 -32.32
CA LEU A 6 -3.27 -35.51 -32.70
C LEU A 6 -3.74 -34.23 -33.42
N THR A 7 -4.73 -34.36 -34.31
CA THR A 7 -5.34 -33.21 -35.00
C THR A 7 -6.04 -32.26 -34.02
N ILE A 8 -6.79 -32.79 -33.05
CA ILE A 8 -7.46 -31.97 -32.02
C ILE A 8 -6.43 -31.19 -31.18
N LEU A 9 -5.37 -31.85 -30.71
CA LEU A 9 -4.31 -31.21 -29.95
C LEU A 9 -3.57 -30.14 -30.76
N LEU A 10 -3.38 -30.36 -32.06
CA LEU A 10 -2.78 -29.38 -32.96
C LEU A 10 -3.64 -28.11 -33.06
N PHE A 11 -4.96 -28.25 -33.25
CA PHE A 11 -5.87 -27.10 -33.30
C PHE A 11 -5.93 -26.34 -31.97
N ILE A 12 -5.92 -27.05 -30.83
CA ILE A 12 -5.88 -26.43 -29.52
C ILE A 12 -4.58 -25.62 -29.35
N SER A 13 -3.44 -26.18 -29.73
CA SER A 13 -2.15 -25.50 -29.66
C SER A 13 -2.10 -24.24 -30.53
N ILE A 14 -2.61 -24.32 -31.76
CA ILE A 14 -2.66 -23.18 -32.69
C ILE A 14 -3.59 -22.08 -32.15
N ALA A 15 -4.79 -22.44 -31.67
CA ALA A 15 -5.74 -21.48 -31.12
C ALA A 15 -5.18 -20.76 -29.88
N PHE A 16 -4.47 -21.48 -29.00
CA PHE A 16 -3.86 -20.90 -27.81
C PHE A 16 -2.74 -19.90 -28.17
N ASN A 17 -1.90 -20.24 -29.14
CA ASN A 17 -0.86 -19.34 -29.64
C ASN A 17 -1.45 -18.08 -30.29
N LEU A 18 -2.51 -18.22 -31.10
CA LEU A 18 -3.22 -17.09 -31.71
C LEU A 18 -3.88 -16.19 -30.65
N ALA A 19 -4.46 -16.77 -29.60
CA ALA A 19 -5.07 -16.01 -28.51
C ALA A 19 -4.03 -15.19 -27.74
N ILE A 20 -2.87 -15.78 -27.43
CA ILE A 20 -1.78 -15.07 -26.75
C ILE A 20 -1.26 -13.93 -27.63
N LEU A 21 -0.91 -14.22 -28.89
CA LEU A 21 -0.36 -13.22 -29.80
C LEU A 21 -1.36 -12.09 -30.09
N GLY A 22 -2.62 -12.45 -30.32
CA GLY A 22 -3.72 -11.52 -30.53
C GLY A 22 -3.97 -10.63 -29.30
N SER A 23 -3.92 -11.20 -28.09
CA SER A 23 -4.07 -10.42 -26.86
C SER A 23 -2.92 -9.42 -26.67
N PHE A 24 -1.68 -9.82 -26.99
CA PHE A 24 -0.51 -8.96 -26.89
C PHE A 24 -0.60 -7.79 -27.87
N LEU A 25 -0.93 -8.06 -29.14
CA LEU A 25 -1.14 -7.04 -30.17
C LEU A 25 -2.29 -6.08 -29.81
N TYR A 26 -3.42 -6.62 -29.34
CA TYR A 26 -4.57 -5.81 -28.94
C TYR A 26 -4.26 -4.87 -27.76
N LEU A 27 -3.56 -5.39 -26.74
CA LEU A 27 -3.18 -4.59 -25.57
C LEU A 27 -2.12 -3.53 -25.87
N HIS A 28 -1.24 -3.77 -26.85
CA HIS A 28 -0.14 -2.86 -27.16
C HIS A 28 -0.52 -1.79 -28.20
N PHE A 29 -1.34 -2.13 -29.20
CA PHE A 29 -1.64 -1.24 -30.32
C PHE A 29 -3.06 -0.66 -30.32
N ILE A 30 -4.04 -1.34 -29.71
CA ILE A 30 -5.47 -0.98 -29.82
C ILE A 30 -6.03 -0.42 -28.50
N ARG A 31 -5.55 -0.88 -27.34
CA ARG A 31 -5.94 -0.25 -26.07
C ARG A 31 -5.41 1.19 -26.01
N PRO A 32 -6.27 2.21 -25.89
CA PRO A 32 -5.79 3.54 -25.58
C PRO A 32 -5.02 3.50 -24.26
N PRO A 33 -3.93 4.28 -24.11
CA PRO A 33 -3.26 4.41 -22.83
C PRO A 33 -4.32 4.75 -21.78
N TYR A 34 -4.24 4.09 -20.61
CA TYR A 34 -5.14 4.29 -19.46
C TYR A 34 -5.75 5.70 -19.43
N PRO A 35 -7.09 5.84 -19.26
CA PRO A 35 -7.74 7.14 -19.30
C PRO A 35 -6.94 8.15 -18.47
N ARG A 36 -6.50 9.24 -19.12
CA ARG A 36 -5.72 10.30 -18.43
C ARG A 36 -6.40 10.74 -17.14
N GLU A 37 -7.73 10.67 -17.11
CA GLU A 37 -8.59 10.96 -15.97
C GLU A 37 -8.28 10.10 -14.73
N LEU A 38 -8.03 8.79 -14.89
CA LEU A 38 -7.61 7.92 -13.80
C LEU A 38 -6.21 8.32 -13.32
N ARG A 39 -5.28 8.60 -14.24
CA ARG A 39 -3.91 9.03 -13.87
C ARG A 39 -3.91 10.36 -13.13
N GLN A 40 -4.78 11.29 -13.52
CA GLN A 40 -4.99 12.57 -12.84
C GLN A 40 -5.66 12.38 -11.48
N GLN A 41 -6.62 11.45 -11.34
CA GLN A 41 -7.22 11.12 -10.04
C GLN A 41 -6.20 10.50 -9.07
N TRP A 42 -5.31 9.63 -9.57
CA TRP A 42 -4.22 9.06 -8.76
C TRP A 42 -3.17 10.13 -8.41
N GLN A 43 -2.83 11.02 -9.34
CA GLN A 43 -1.96 12.17 -9.07
C GLN A 43 -2.60 13.18 -8.13
N GLN A 44 -3.90 13.45 -8.18
CA GLN A 44 -4.62 14.32 -7.23
C GLN A 44 -4.87 13.65 -5.87
N ARG A 45 -4.79 12.32 -5.78
CA ARG A 45 -4.79 11.59 -4.51
C ARG A 45 -3.41 11.54 -3.86
N MET A 46 -2.33 11.61 -4.65
CA MET A 46 -0.94 11.63 -4.17
C MET A 46 -0.38 13.04 -3.97
N SER A 47 -0.73 13.98 -4.84
CA SER A 47 -0.56 15.41 -4.63
C SER A 47 -1.66 15.85 -3.68
N GLY A 48 -1.28 16.38 -2.52
CA GLY A 48 -2.22 17.00 -1.59
C GLY A 48 -3.07 18.08 -2.27
N PRO A 49 -4.11 18.60 -1.57
CA PRO A 49 -5.03 19.58 -2.14
C PRO A 49 -4.26 20.73 -2.83
N PRO A 50 -4.73 21.23 -3.99
CA PRO A 50 -4.00 22.16 -4.86
C PRO A 50 -3.87 23.59 -4.29
N ASN A 51 -4.32 23.81 -3.06
CA ASN A 51 -4.16 25.06 -2.37
C ASN A 51 -3.02 24.86 -1.39
N GLY A 52 -1.98 25.69 -1.49
CA GLY A 52 -0.84 25.77 -0.56
C GLY A 52 -1.23 26.17 0.87
N GLN A 53 -2.29 25.59 1.42
CA GLN A 53 -2.43 25.40 2.85
C GLN A 53 -1.29 24.49 3.27
N PHE A 54 -0.23 25.14 3.74
CA PHE A 54 0.72 24.59 4.68
C PHE A 54 0.04 23.45 5.43
N ARG A 55 0.47 22.22 5.19
CA ARG A 55 0.23 21.11 6.12
C ARG A 55 1.44 21.15 7.03
N PRO A 56 1.39 21.83 8.19
CA PRO A 56 2.52 21.82 9.12
C PRO A 56 2.96 20.38 9.42
N ASP A 57 1.98 19.47 9.43
CA ASP A 57 2.14 18.03 9.59
C ASP A 57 3.24 17.38 8.72
N SER A 58 3.47 17.81 7.46
CA SER A 58 4.41 17.09 6.59
C SER A 58 5.87 17.46 6.81
N HIS A 59 6.16 18.66 7.30
CA HIS A 59 7.54 19.10 7.53
C HIS A 59 8.08 18.54 8.85
N PHE A 60 7.26 18.53 9.91
CA PHE A 60 7.67 17.98 11.21
C PHE A 60 7.70 16.44 11.22
N MET A 61 6.84 15.77 10.46
CA MET A 61 6.80 14.29 10.40
C MET A 61 7.75 13.66 9.36
N ASN A 62 8.56 14.46 8.65
CA ASN A 62 9.52 13.97 7.64
C ASN A 62 10.94 14.51 7.87
N SER A 63 11.36 14.61 9.12
CA SER A 63 12.78 14.84 9.42
C SER A 63 13.66 13.72 8.83
N ASP A 64 14.96 14.00 8.64
CA ASP A 64 15.89 12.98 8.14
C ASP A 64 16.02 11.77 9.08
N SER A 65 15.88 11.96 10.41
CA SER A 65 15.82 10.85 11.38
C SER A 65 14.56 10.00 11.18
N THR A 66 13.40 10.64 11.05
CA THR A 66 12.12 9.93 10.80
C THR A 66 12.18 9.14 9.50
N ARG A 67 12.79 9.71 8.45
CA ARG A 67 12.96 9.03 7.15
C ARG A 67 13.92 7.84 7.26
N ALA A 68 15.01 7.97 8.00
CA ALA A 68 15.95 6.88 8.23
C ALA A 68 15.28 5.71 8.99
N HIS A 69 14.58 5.99 10.10
CA HIS A 69 13.87 4.96 10.86
C HIS A 69 12.76 4.28 10.06
N ARG A 70 12.04 5.04 9.22
CA ARG A 70 11.04 4.48 8.31
C ARG A 70 11.66 3.52 7.30
N ARG A 71 12.81 3.89 6.70
CA ARG A 71 13.52 3.01 5.77
C ARG A 71 13.95 1.73 6.45
N GLU A 72 14.54 1.84 7.64
CA GLU A 72 14.99 0.67 8.42
C GLU A 72 13.85 -0.31 8.70
N PHE A 73 12.66 0.20 9.06
CA PHE A 73 11.47 -0.63 9.27
C PHE A 73 10.95 -1.28 7.97
N GLU A 74 10.89 -0.53 6.86
CA GLU A 74 10.44 -1.10 5.58
C GLU A 74 11.44 -2.11 5.01
N ASP A 75 12.74 -1.90 5.21
CA ASP A 75 13.79 -2.84 4.83
C ASP A 75 13.67 -4.15 5.64
N ALA A 76 13.42 -4.06 6.95
CA ALA A 76 13.18 -5.24 7.79
C ALA A 76 11.93 -6.02 7.35
N LYS A 77 10.83 -5.33 6.98
CA LYS A 77 9.64 -5.98 6.42
C LYS A 77 9.93 -6.69 5.10
N LYS A 78 10.69 -6.05 4.21
CA LYS A 78 11.10 -6.66 2.94
C LYS A 78 11.95 -7.91 3.20
N GLU A 79 12.93 -7.81 4.10
CA GLU A 79 13.80 -8.92 4.50
C GLU A 79 12.96 -10.09 5.05
N LEU A 80 11.97 -9.81 5.91
CA LEU A 80 11.05 -10.81 6.44
C LEU A 80 10.29 -11.54 5.34
N MET A 81 9.76 -10.80 4.35
CA MET A 81 9.02 -11.42 3.23
C MET A 81 9.92 -12.31 2.38
N LEU A 82 11.18 -11.91 2.17
CA LEU A 82 12.16 -12.71 1.42
C LEU A 82 12.57 -13.97 2.19
N GLU A 83 12.70 -13.88 3.51
CA GLU A 83 13.06 -15.04 4.34
C GLU A 83 11.91 -16.05 4.42
N LEU A 84 10.67 -15.58 4.58
CA LEU A 84 9.47 -16.41 4.58
C LEU A 84 9.21 -17.13 3.25
N ALA A 85 9.78 -16.63 2.14
CA ALA A 85 9.63 -17.23 0.82
C ALA A 85 10.60 -18.41 0.56
N LYS A 86 11.53 -18.70 1.49
CA LYS A 86 12.52 -19.77 1.33
C LYS A 86 11.99 -21.13 1.78
N ASP A 87 12.63 -22.18 1.26
CA ASP A 87 12.44 -23.56 1.67
C ASP A 87 13.82 -24.24 1.87
N PRO A 88 14.16 -24.72 3.08
CA PRO A 88 13.38 -24.66 4.31
C PRO A 88 13.33 -23.25 4.91
N VAL A 89 12.30 -23.01 5.72
CA VAL A 89 12.15 -21.76 6.48
C VAL A 89 13.11 -21.74 7.66
N ASP A 90 13.94 -20.70 7.76
CA ASP A 90 14.82 -20.45 8.91
C ASP A 90 14.10 -19.62 9.97
N THR A 91 13.58 -20.30 10.99
CA THR A 91 12.82 -19.67 12.08
C THR A 91 13.67 -18.81 12.99
N ALA A 92 14.95 -19.15 13.19
CA ALA A 92 15.86 -18.36 14.01
C ALA A 92 16.14 -17.01 13.34
N LYS A 93 16.35 -17.02 12.03
CA LYS A 93 16.55 -15.80 11.25
C LYS A 93 15.30 -14.94 11.16
N ILE A 94 14.12 -15.54 11.00
CA ILE A 94 12.85 -14.81 11.04
C ILE A 94 12.67 -14.08 12.37
N ASN A 95 12.90 -14.76 13.51
CA ASN A 95 12.77 -14.13 14.83
C ASN A 95 13.72 -12.93 14.97
N ALA A 96 14.97 -13.06 14.51
CA ALA A 96 15.93 -11.95 14.52
C ALA A 96 15.46 -10.76 13.66
N ILE A 97 14.88 -11.02 12.48
CA ILE A 97 14.32 -9.97 11.62
C ILE A 97 13.12 -9.29 12.30
N VAL A 98 12.25 -10.06 12.96
CA VAL A 98 11.10 -9.53 13.71
C VAL A 98 11.56 -8.63 14.85
N ASP A 99 12.53 -9.06 15.66
CA ASP A 99 13.05 -8.27 16.78
C ASP A 99 13.64 -6.94 16.29
N ARG A 100 14.42 -6.99 15.20
CA ARG A 100 14.95 -5.79 14.55
C ARG A 100 13.85 -4.88 14.03
N SER A 101 12.82 -5.44 13.40
CA SER A 101 11.66 -4.69 12.89
C SER A 101 10.91 -3.97 14.01
N LEU A 102 10.68 -4.65 15.14
CA LEU A 102 10.06 -4.07 16.33
C LEU A 102 10.91 -2.95 16.94
N ALA A 103 12.23 -3.14 17.01
CA ALA A 103 13.14 -2.10 17.47
C ALA A 103 13.11 -0.86 16.55
N ALA A 104 13.10 -1.05 15.23
CA ALA A 104 13.01 0.02 14.24
C ALA A 104 11.67 0.76 14.33
N GLN A 105 10.56 0.02 14.45
CA GLN A 105 9.24 0.61 14.66
C GLN A 105 9.19 1.42 15.95
N GLY A 106 9.73 0.90 17.06
CA GLY A 106 9.78 1.60 18.33
C GLY A 106 10.54 2.93 18.24
N LYS A 107 11.67 2.97 17.52
CA LYS A 107 12.41 4.22 17.26
C LYS A 107 11.59 5.20 16.41
N LEU A 108 10.96 4.72 15.34
CA LEU A 108 10.13 5.54 14.46
C LEU A 108 8.96 6.18 15.21
N GLU A 109 8.24 5.41 16.03
CA GLU A 109 7.09 5.90 16.79
C GLU A 109 7.51 6.94 17.84
N ARG A 110 8.65 6.75 18.52
CA ARG A 110 9.18 7.74 19.47
C ARG A 110 9.53 9.05 18.78
N ASP A 111 10.26 9.00 17.68
CA ASP A 111 10.66 10.19 16.92
C ASP A 111 9.43 10.94 16.36
N LEU A 112 8.41 10.22 15.88
CA LEU A 112 7.14 10.81 15.48
C LEU A 112 6.38 11.46 16.65
N ALA A 113 6.36 10.81 17.82
CA ALA A 113 5.71 11.34 19.02
C ALA A 113 6.40 12.62 19.52
N GLU A 114 7.73 12.64 19.54
CA GLU A 114 8.52 13.83 19.90
C GLU A 114 8.24 15.00 18.96
N HIS A 115 8.22 14.76 17.64
CA HIS A 115 7.86 15.80 16.67
C HIS A 115 6.42 16.28 16.84
N LEU A 116 5.48 15.37 17.15
CA LEU A 116 4.09 15.74 17.42
C LEU A 116 3.97 16.61 18.67
N LEU A 117 4.77 16.32 19.70
CA LEU A 117 4.81 17.08 20.95
C LEU A 117 5.40 18.48 20.74
N ARG A 118 6.54 18.60 20.05
CA ARG A 118 7.12 19.91 19.69
C ARG A 118 6.16 20.75 18.85
N TYR A 119 5.46 20.11 17.91
CA TYR A 119 4.44 20.80 17.11
C TYR A 119 3.24 21.22 17.96
N ARG A 120 2.82 20.41 18.95
CA ARG A 120 1.81 20.82 19.93
C ARG A 120 2.27 22.04 20.73
N GLU A 121 3.53 22.08 21.16
CA GLU A 121 4.10 23.18 21.94
C GLU A 121 4.21 24.49 21.13
N SER A 122 4.33 24.42 19.81
CA SER A 122 4.36 25.62 18.94
C SER A 122 2.98 26.27 18.71
N MET A 123 1.90 25.70 19.24
CA MET A 123 0.52 26.20 19.06
C MET A 123 -0.07 26.71 20.37
N SER A 124 -0.93 27.73 20.28
CA SER A 124 -1.75 28.14 21.42
C SER A 124 -2.69 27.02 21.87
N PRO A 125 -3.21 27.06 23.11
CA PRO A 125 -4.16 26.05 23.59
C PRO A 125 -5.42 25.90 22.73
N GLU A 126 -5.92 27.01 22.18
CA GLU A 126 -7.12 27.06 21.36
C GLU A 126 -6.87 26.46 19.97
N GLU A 127 -5.80 26.88 19.31
CA GLU A 127 -5.39 26.35 18.00
C GLU A 127 -5.11 24.85 18.07
N ALA A 128 -4.41 24.41 19.12
CA ALA A 128 -4.15 22.99 19.31
C ALA A 128 -5.44 22.20 19.51
N LYS A 129 -6.37 22.71 20.33
CA LYS A 129 -7.67 22.06 20.56
C LYS A 129 -8.42 21.89 19.25
N GLU A 130 -8.51 22.93 18.43
CA GLU A 130 -9.15 22.86 17.12
C GLU A 130 -8.43 21.88 16.19
N HIS A 131 -7.11 22.02 16.05
CA HIS A 131 -6.29 21.23 15.14
C HIS A 131 -6.36 19.72 15.44
N PHE A 132 -6.08 19.33 16.69
CA PHE A 132 -6.04 17.92 17.08
C PHE A 132 -7.43 17.28 17.13
N THR A 133 -8.47 18.02 17.53
CA THR A 133 -9.86 17.51 17.50
C THR A 133 -10.32 17.27 16.06
N SER A 134 -10.08 18.23 15.17
CA SER A 134 -10.39 18.10 13.74
C SER A 134 -9.63 16.93 13.10
N ARG A 135 -8.36 16.73 13.47
CA ARG A 135 -7.55 15.59 13.01
C ARG A 135 -8.14 14.25 13.49
N ALA A 136 -8.50 14.12 14.76
CA ALA A 136 -9.12 12.91 15.32
C ALA A 136 -10.43 12.56 14.62
N GLN A 137 -11.33 13.54 14.44
CA GLN A 137 -12.60 13.34 13.73
C GLN A 137 -12.39 12.88 12.28
N ARG A 138 -11.39 13.42 11.58
CA ARG A 138 -11.05 12.96 10.21
C ARG A 138 -10.55 11.52 10.20
N MET A 139 -9.83 11.06 11.23
CA MET A 139 -9.40 9.67 11.35
C MET A 139 -10.59 8.73 11.55
N ASP A 140 -11.54 9.10 12.40
CA ASP A 140 -12.75 8.30 12.65
C ASP A 140 -13.62 8.16 11.40
N ARG A 141 -13.84 9.27 10.67
CA ARG A 141 -14.57 9.24 9.40
C ARG A 141 -13.93 8.28 8.40
N ARG A 142 -12.61 8.36 8.19
CA ARG A 142 -11.87 7.43 7.31
C ARG A 142 -12.03 5.97 7.74
N ARG A 143 -12.04 5.69 9.04
CA ARG A 143 -12.24 4.33 9.56
C ARG A 143 -13.67 3.83 9.26
N SER A 144 -14.67 4.69 9.45
CA SER A 144 -16.07 4.36 9.17
C SER A 144 -16.35 4.13 7.68
N ASP A 145 -15.72 4.91 6.80
CA ASP A 145 -15.92 4.79 5.35
C ASP A 145 -15.26 3.54 4.78
N ARG A 146 -14.07 3.17 5.30
CA ARG A 146 -13.45 1.88 4.98
C ARG A 146 -14.34 0.71 5.39
N ARG A 147 -15.02 0.77 6.54
CA ARG A 147 -15.96 -0.29 6.96
C ARG A 147 -17.21 -0.36 6.08
N ARG A 148 -17.74 0.78 5.63
CA ARG A 148 -18.93 0.81 4.76
C ARG A 148 -18.67 0.26 3.36
N ASN A 149 -17.49 0.52 2.78
CA ASN A 149 -17.18 0.10 1.42
C ASN A 149 -16.76 -1.38 1.28
N PHE A 150 -16.65 -2.12 2.39
CA PHE A 150 -16.51 -3.57 2.40
C PHE A 150 -17.70 -4.18 3.15
N PRO A 151 -18.89 -4.27 2.54
CA PRO A 151 -19.98 -5.02 3.15
C PRO A 151 -19.50 -6.46 3.35
N HIS A 152 -19.52 -6.95 4.59
CA HIS A 152 -19.34 -8.37 4.89
C HIS A 152 -20.32 -9.15 4.00
N THR A 153 -19.82 -9.80 2.96
CA THR A 153 -20.57 -10.81 2.23
C THR A 153 -20.75 -11.99 3.16
N ASN A 154 -21.77 -11.90 4.01
CA ASN A 154 -22.22 -12.97 4.87
C ASN A 154 -22.95 -13.98 3.98
N THR A 155 -22.20 -14.73 3.17
CA THR A 155 -22.74 -15.88 2.44
C THR A 155 -22.99 -16.99 3.44
N ARG A 156 -24.11 -16.89 4.16
CA ARG A 156 -24.79 -18.05 4.74
C ARG A 156 -25.08 -19.01 3.59
N ARG A 157 -24.18 -19.96 3.36
CA ARG A 157 -24.49 -21.21 2.65
C ARG A 157 -25.56 -21.91 3.48
N ARG A 158 -26.83 -21.69 3.10
CA ARG A 158 -27.91 -22.62 3.44
C ARG A 158 -27.51 -23.96 2.82
N ARG A 159 -27.26 -24.93 3.69
CA ARG A 159 -27.33 -26.36 3.34
C ARG A 159 -28.80 -26.76 3.23
#